data_AF-M5C5P5-F1
#
_entry.id   AF-M5C5P5-F1
#
_cell.length_a   1.000
_cell.length_b   1.000
_cell.length_c   1.000
_cell.angle_alpha   90.00
_cell.angle_beta   90.00
_cell.angle_gamma   90.00
#
_symmetry.space_group_name_H-M   'P 1'
#
loop_
_entity.id
_entity.type
_entity.pdbx_description
1 polymer ?
#
loop_
_entity_poly.entity_id
_entity_poly.type
_entity_poly.pdbx_seq_one_letter_code
_entity_poly.pdbx_strand_id
1 'polypeptide(L)'
;MHLYNLTLQAPTAITQAIVGNFSGIRQQEIIVSRGTILELLRPDSSTGKISTVLAQDAFGTIRSIAAFRLTGGTKDYCIVGSDSGRIIVLEYDPKTNSFVKLQQETFGKSGSRRIVPGEMLAVDPKGRSVMISAVEKSKLVYVLNRDAAANLTISSPLEAHRNGAIIHDIVGVDVGFENPLFAALEVDYTESDADPTGQAFRNAEKMLTFYELDLGLNHVVRKSSEPTDRRANLLVQVPGGQSATTNAFDGPSGVLVCCEDHIIYRPVDLDGGAASHRVPIPRRRTPWGGDEDRGLIITSAVMHKMKGAFFFLLQSEIGDLYKVTLEHEDEIVKSMTVKYFDTVPTATSLCILKSGFLFVAAEGGNQ
;
A
#
# COMPACT_ATOMS: atom_id res chain seq x y z
N MET A 1 -42.65 7.11 -17.02
CA MET A 1 -41.93 8.18 -16.30
C MET A 1 -40.51 8.20 -16.82
N HIS A 2 -40.03 9.33 -17.34
CA HIS A 2 -38.68 9.47 -17.89
C HIS A 2 -37.90 10.45 -17.00
N LEU A 3 -36.75 10.02 -16.50
CA LEU A 3 -35.87 10.81 -15.63
C LEU A 3 -34.47 10.89 -16.26
N TYR A 4 -33.74 11.96 -15.96
CA TYR A 4 -32.36 12.20 -16.41
C TYR A 4 -31.50 12.59 -15.21
N ASN A 5 -30.39 11.87 -15.01
CA ASN A 5 -29.47 12.09 -13.90
C ASN A 5 -28.31 13.01 -14.34
N LEU A 6 -28.00 14.03 -13.53
CA LEU A 6 -26.88 14.94 -13.76
C LEU A 6 -26.24 15.33 -12.42
N THR A 7 -24.92 15.26 -12.35
CA THR A 7 -24.13 15.61 -11.16
C THR A 7 -23.72 17.08 -11.21
N LEU A 8 -24.22 17.89 -10.26
CA LEU A 8 -23.87 19.32 -10.17
C LEU A 8 -22.53 19.55 -9.45
N GLN A 9 -22.30 18.83 -8.36
CA GLN A 9 -21.06 18.85 -7.61
C GLN A 9 -20.58 17.41 -7.46
N ALA A 10 -19.37 17.15 -7.96
CA ALA A 10 -18.75 15.85 -7.85
C ALA A 10 -18.42 15.51 -6.39
N PRO A 11 -18.38 14.21 -6.02
CA PRO A 11 -17.88 13.77 -4.73
C PRO A 11 -16.50 14.35 -4.45
N THR A 12 -16.26 14.79 -3.21
CA THR A 12 -15.00 15.40 -2.79
C THR A 12 -14.23 14.54 -1.79
N ALA A 13 -14.83 13.52 -1.21
CA ALA A 13 -14.13 12.64 -0.28
C ALA A 13 -13.02 11.89 -1.03
N ILE A 14 -11.79 11.90 -0.49
CA ILE A 14 -10.67 11.15 -1.08
C ILE A 14 -10.51 9.85 -0.30
N THR A 15 -10.72 8.72 -0.96
CA THR A 15 -10.56 7.40 -0.35
C THR A 15 -9.13 6.92 -0.37
N GLN A 16 -8.39 7.23 -1.45
CA GLN A 16 -6.97 6.89 -1.61
C GLN A 16 -6.25 7.94 -2.44
N ALA A 17 -4.96 8.13 -2.17
CA ALA A 17 -4.08 9.01 -2.92
C ALA A 17 -2.72 8.36 -3.18
N ILE A 18 -2.19 8.52 -4.39
CA ILE A 18 -0.88 8.01 -4.81
C ILE A 18 -0.07 9.11 -5.48
N VAL A 19 1.25 9.11 -5.24
CA VAL A 19 2.19 10.07 -5.83
C VAL A 19 3.01 9.40 -6.94
N GLY A 20 3.22 10.11 -8.04
CA GLY A 20 4.04 9.65 -9.14
C GLY A 20 4.40 10.75 -10.13
N ASN A 21 5.30 10.44 -11.05
CA ASN A 21 5.56 11.20 -12.27
C ASN A 21 4.64 10.69 -13.38
N PHE A 22 3.34 10.97 -13.26
CA PHE A 22 2.32 10.45 -14.19
C PHE A 22 2.39 11.13 -15.57
N SER A 23 2.85 12.37 -15.65
CA SER A 23 3.10 13.09 -16.91
C SER A 23 4.42 12.71 -17.60
N GLY A 24 5.27 11.87 -16.97
CA GLY A 24 6.60 11.51 -17.50
C GLY A 24 7.64 12.64 -17.40
N ILE A 25 7.33 13.72 -16.70
CA ILE A 25 8.26 14.81 -16.35
C ILE A 25 8.76 14.64 -14.92
N ARG A 26 9.80 15.40 -14.54
CA ARG A 26 10.38 15.33 -13.18
C ARG A 26 9.41 15.80 -12.09
N GLN A 27 8.42 16.63 -12.42
CA GLN A 27 7.40 17.08 -11.47
C GLN A 27 6.55 15.91 -10.99
N GLN A 28 6.28 15.86 -9.69
CA GLN A 28 5.37 14.87 -9.11
C GLN A 28 3.94 15.40 -9.09
N GLU A 29 3.02 14.48 -9.35
CA GLU A 29 1.58 14.68 -9.38
C GLU A 29 0.93 13.66 -8.46
N ILE A 30 -0.33 13.89 -8.13
CA ILE A 30 -1.09 13.06 -7.20
C ILE A 30 -2.32 12.56 -7.93
N ILE A 31 -2.47 11.24 -8.03
CA ILE A 31 -3.75 10.65 -8.45
C ILE A 31 -4.54 10.36 -7.18
N VAL A 32 -5.79 10.83 -7.14
CA VAL A 32 -6.72 10.60 -6.03
C VAL A 32 -7.96 9.86 -6.53
N SER A 33 -8.46 8.96 -5.71
CA SER A 33 -9.75 8.30 -5.90
C SER A 33 -10.79 8.97 -5.03
N ARG A 34 -11.92 9.34 -5.63
CA ARG A 34 -13.11 9.88 -4.93
C ARG A 34 -14.28 8.91 -4.93
N GLY A 35 -13.98 7.62 -4.83
CA GLY A 35 -14.95 6.53 -4.92
C GLY A 35 -15.26 6.16 -6.37
N THR A 36 -15.96 7.01 -7.12
CA THR A 36 -16.32 6.73 -8.53
C THR A 36 -15.53 7.55 -9.55
N ILE A 37 -14.80 8.57 -9.10
CA ILE A 37 -14.03 9.47 -9.96
C ILE A 37 -12.54 9.27 -9.67
N LEU A 38 -11.77 9.14 -10.75
CA LEU A 38 -10.31 9.19 -10.70
C LEU A 38 -9.86 10.59 -11.12
N GLU A 39 -9.08 11.25 -10.27
CA GLU A 39 -8.65 12.63 -10.49
C GLU A 39 -7.13 12.75 -10.41
N LEU A 40 -6.54 13.50 -11.34
CA LEU A 40 -5.13 13.88 -11.33
C LEU A 40 -5.00 15.31 -10.83
N LEU A 41 -4.31 15.46 -9.71
CA LEU A 41 -3.97 16.74 -9.09
C LEU A 41 -2.51 17.09 -9.36
N ARG A 42 -2.26 18.35 -9.65
CA ARG A 42 -0.92 18.91 -9.79
C ARG A 42 -0.67 19.94 -8.68
N PRO A 43 0.23 19.65 -7.73
CA PRO A 43 0.72 20.63 -6.79
C PRO A 43 1.74 21.55 -7.46
N ASP A 44 1.57 22.84 -7.26
CA ASP A 44 2.51 23.88 -7.68
C ASP A 44 3.44 24.22 -6.51
N SER A 45 4.73 23.89 -6.66
CA SER A 45 5.75 24.14 -5.64
C SER A 45 6.03 25.63 -5.42
N SER A 46 5.70 26.51 -6.36
CA SER A 46 5.95 27.94 -6.25
C SER A 46 4.85 28.68 -5.48
N THR A 47 3.58 28.29 -5.71
CA THR A 47 2.42 28.91 -5.06
C THR A 47 1.91 28.14 -3.85
N GLY A 48 2.31 26.87 -3.70
CA GLY A 48 1.79 25.97 -2.67
C GLY A 48 0.34 25.54 -2.90
N LYS A 49 -0.24 25.84 -4.07
CA LYS A 49 -1.62 25.48 -4.43
C LYS A 49 -1.68 24.14 -5.17
N ILE A 50 -2.84 23.51 -5.11
CA ILE A 50 -3.14 22.30 -5.85
C ILE A 50 -4.19 22.64 -6.91
N SER A 51 -3.95 22.21 -8.14
CA SER A 51 -4.89 22.35 -9.25
C SER A 51 -5.29 20.98 -9.81
N THR A 52 -6.57 20.81 -10.08
CA THR A 52 -7.08 19.66 -10.83
C THR A 52 -6.66 19.75 -12.30
N VAL A 53 -6.00 18.71 -12.81
CA VAL A 53 -5.59 18.61 -14.21
C VAL A 53 -6.60 17.82 -15.02
N LEU A 54 -7.08 16.71 -14.46
CA LEU A 54 -8.04 15.81 -15.08
C LEU A 54 -8.93 15.21 -14.00
N ALA A 55 -10.24 15.15 -14.25
CA ALA A 55 -11.19 14.36 -13.49
C ALA A 55 -11.97 13.48 -14.47
N GLN A 56 -11.97 12.17 -14.24
CA GLN A 56 -12.62 11.20 -15.10
C GLN A 56 -13.50 10.25 -14.28
N ASP A 57 -14.76 10.13 -14.66
CA ASP A 57 -15.68 9.17 -14.04
C ASP A 57 -15.31 7.74 -14.49
N ALA A 58 -15.14 6.85 -13.52
CA ALA A 58 -14.84 5.45 -13.76
C ALA A 58 -16.12 4.61 -13.93
N PHE A 59 -17.30 5.16 -13.57
CA PHE A 59 -18.60 4.47 -13.58
C PHE A 59 -18.58 3.13 -12.83
N GLY A 60 -17.83 3.07 -11.74
CA GLY A 60 -17.68 1.91 -10.86
C GLY A 60 -17.05 2.34 -9.55
N THR A 61 -16.96 1.42 -8.58
CA THR A 61 -16.35 1.72 -7.28
C THR A 61 -14.86 1.40 -7.34
N ILE A 62 -14.02 2.43 -7.25
CA ILE A 62 -12.58 2.29 -7.10
C ILE A 62 -12.28 1.89 -5.66
N ARG A 63 -11.70 0.72 -5.47
CA ARG A 63 -11.43 0.13 -4.15
C ARG A 63 -9.96 0.20 -3.78
N SER A 64 -9.07 0.04 -4.76
CA SER A 64 -7.62 0.12 -4.56
C SER A 64 -6.93 0.77 -5.74
N ILE A 65 -5.97 1.68 -5.49
CA ILE A 65 -5.08 2.25 -6.49
C ILE A 65 -3.62 2.11 -6.04
N ALA A 66 -2.73 1.87 -7.00
CA ALA A 66 -1.29 1.85 -6.74
C ALA A 66 -0.54 2.46 -7.93
N ALA A 67 0.53 3.20 -7.64
CA ALA A 67 1.46 3.67 -8.66
C ALA A 67 2.60 2.65 -8.81
N PHE A 68 3.07 2.46 -10.04
CA PHE A 68 4.29 1.69 -10.26
C PHE A 68 5.09 2.22 -11.45
N ARG A 69 6.38 1.89 -11.41
CA ARG A 69 7.34 2.20 -12.47
C ARG A 69 8.04 0.93 -12.90
N LEU A 70 7.90 0.61 -14.18
CA LEU A 70 8.72 -0.43 -14.81
C LEU A 70 10.20 -0.02 -14.78
N THR A 71 11.10 -0.99 -14.58
CA THR A 71 12.56 -0.79 -14.54
C THR A 71 13.07 0.06 -15.71
N GLY A 72 13.88 1.08 -15.40
CA GLY A 72 14.42 2.02 -16.40
C GLY A 72 13.38 2.97 -17.01
N GLY A 73 12.13 2.98 -16.53
CA GLY A 73 11.11 3.92 -16.96
C GLY A 73 11.29 5.31 -16.36
N THR A 74 10.70 6.31 -17.02
CA THR A 74 10.63 7.70 -16.52
C THR A 74 9.24 8.08 -16.04
N LYS A 75 8.22 7.33 -16.47
CA LYS A 75 6.80 7.59 -16.23
C LYS A 75 6.21 6.52 -15.29
N ASP A 76 5.35 6.97 -14.38
CA ASP A 76 4.59 6.10 -13.51
C ASP A 76 3.22 5.76 -14.12
N TYR A 77 2.81 4.51 -13.97
CA TYR A 77 1.50 4.01 -14.35
C TYR A 77 0.61 3.90 -13.10
N CYS A 78 -0.70 3.90 -13.30
CA CYS A 78 -1.67 3.70 -12.23
C CYS A 78 -2.38 2.35 -12.45
N ILE A 79 -2.31 1.46 -11.45
CA ILE A 79 -3.10 0.23 -11.42
C ILE A 79 -4.34 0.49 -10.57
N VAL A 80 -5.49 0.07 -11.08
CA VAL A 80 -6.78 0.23 -10.44
C VAL A 80 -7.44 -1.12 -10.21
N GLY A 81 -7.76 -1.40 -8.95
CA GLY A 81 -8.69 -2.44 -8.53
C GLY A 81 -10.07 -1.83 -8.27
N SER A 82 -11.08 -2.39 -8.92
CA SER A 82 -12.47 -1.90 -8.81
C SER A 82 -13.44 -3.05 -8.53
N ASP A 83 -14.72 -2.72 -8.41
CA ASP A 83 -15.83 -3.67 -8.34
C ASP A 83 -16.12 -4.39 -9.67
N SER A 84 -15.33 -4.17 -10.74
CA SER A 84 -15.61 -4.78 -12.05
C SER A 84 -15.23 -6.26 -12.18
N GLY A 85 -14.41 -6.80 -11.26
CA GLY A 85 -13.80 -8.13 -11.42
C GLY A 85 -12.66 -8.14 -12.46
N ARG A 86 -12.08 -6.97 -12.72
CA ARG A 86 -10.97 -6.74 -13.64
C ARG A 86 -9.87 -5.91 -12.98
N ILE A 87 -8.63 -6.12 -13.39
CA ILE A 87 -7.48 -5.27 -13.06
C ILE A 87 -7.19 -4.39 -14.26
N ILE A 88 -7.02 -3.10 -14.03
CA ILE A 88 -6.84 -2.11 -15.09
C ILE A 88 -5.52 -1.39 -14.86
N VAL A 89 -4.72 -1.24 -15.93
CA VAL A 89 -3.55 -0.38 -15.92
C VAL A 89 -3.79 0.84 -16.80
N LEU A 90 -3.61 2.02 -16.21
CA LEU A 90 -3.83 3.32 -16.81
C LEU A 90 -2.51 4.07 -16.97
N GLU A 91 -2.40 4.79 -18.07
CA GLU A 91 -1.37 5.77 -18.34
C GLU A 91 -2.02 7.15 -18.53
N TYR A 92 -1.53 8.18 -17.84
CA TYR A 92 -1.98 9.54 -18.11
C TYR A 92 -1.28 10.09 -19.34
N ASP A 93 -2.01 10.55 -20.36
CA ASP A 93 -1.44 11.23 -21.51
C ASP A 93 -1.65 12.75 -21.42
N PRO A 94 -0.58 13.54 -21.20
CA PRO A 94 -0.67 15.00 -21.13
C PRO A 94 -1.12 15.67 -22.44
N LYS A 95 -0.93 15.00 -23.59
CA LYS A 95 -1.28 15.60 -24.90
C LYS A 95 -2.79 15.60 -25.12
N THR A 96 -3.44 14.49 -24.79
CA THR A 96 -4.89 14.35 -24.89
C THR A 96 -5.62 14.73 -23.60
N ASN A 97 -4.88 14.96 -22.51
CA ASN A 97 -5.39 15.15 -21.16
C ASN A 97 -6.40 14.07 -20.77
N SER A 98 -6.01 12.80 -20.92
CA SER A 98 -6.88 11.66 -20.65
C SER A 98 -6.14 10.49 -19.99
N PHE A 99 -6.87 9.64 -19.28
CA PHE A 99 -6.34 8.34 -18.86
C PHE A 99 -6.52 7.32 -19.98
N VAL A 100 -5.41 6.90 -20.56
CA VAL A 100 -5.34 5.84 -21.57
C VAL A 100 -5.28 4.50 -20.86
N LYS A 101 -6.26 3.65 -21.15
CA LYS A 101 -6.29 2.28 -20.65
C LYS A 101 -5.36 1.40 -21.47
N LEU A 102 -4.22 1.02 -20.88
CA LEU A 102 -3.21 0.19 -21.53
C LEU A 102 -3.55 -1.29 -21.47
N GLN A 103 -3.91 -1.77 -20.28
CA GLN A 103 -4.20 -3.18 -20.03
C GLN A 103 -5.49 -3.32 -19.23
N GLN A 104 -6.22 -4.41 -19.51
CA GLN A 104 -7.45 -4.75 -18.80
C GLN A 104 -7.63 -6.27 -18.77
N GLU A 105 -7.29 -6.88 -17.65
CA GLU A 105 -7.42 -8.33 -17.48
C GLU A 105 -8.64 -8.68 -16.63
N THR A 106 -9.37 -9.70 -17.05
CA THR A 106 -10.57 -10.17 -16.34
C THR A 106 -10.22 -11.40 -15.50
N PHE A 107 -10.52 -11.34 -14.21
CA PHE A 107 -10.24 -12.45 -13.28
C PHE A 107 -11.47 -12.92 -12.50
N GLY A 108 -12.56 -12.15 -12.50
CA GLY A 108 -13.70 -12.45 -11.64
C GLY A 108 -15.01 -11.84 -12.11
N LYS A 109 -16.02 -11.99 -11.25
CA LYS A 109 -17.35 -11.41 -11.45
C LYS A 109 -17.40 -10.00 -10.87
N SER A 110 -18.26 -9.16 -11.43
CA SER A 110 -18.51 -7.81 -10.91
C SER A 110 -19.23 -7.80 -9.56
N GLY A 111 -19.09 -6.68 -8.84
CA GLY A 111 -19.55 -6.39 -7.50
C GLY A 111 -18.42 -6.42 -6.45
N SER A 112 -18.60 -5.67 -5.36
CA SER A 112 -17.75 -5.74 -4.17
C SER A 112 -17.99 -7.04 -3.40
N ARG A 113 -17.36 -8.12 -3.86
CA ARG A 113 -17.54 -9.46 -3.31
C ARG A 113 -16.44 -9.81 -2.30
N ARG A 114 -16.79 -10.70 -1.38
CA ARG A 114 -15.91 -11.19 -0.31
C ARG A 114 -14.65 -11.90 -0.82
N ILE A 115 -14.80 -12.75 -1.84
CA ILE A 115 -13.74 -13.62 -2.38
C ILE A 115 -13.25 -13.22 -3.77
N VAL A 116 -13.76 -12.12 -4.35
CA VAL A 116 -13.26 -11.64 -5.66
C VAL A 116 -12.25 -10.52 -5.40
N PRO A 117 -11.02 -10.63 -5.93
CA PRO A 117 -9.98 -9.62 -5.72
C PRO A 117 -10.38 -8.22 -6.16
N GLY A 118 -9.80 -7.22 -5.52
CA GLY A 118 -10.04 -5.81 -5.83
C GLY A 118 -10.06 -4.89 -4.62
N GLU A 119 -10.09 -5.43 -3.40
CA GLU A 119 -10.06 -4.61 -2.18
C GLU A 119 -8.66 -4.07 -1.89
N MET A 120 -7.66 -4.92 -2.03
CA MET A 120 -6.28 -4.57 -1.70
C MET A 120 -5.36 -4.80 -2.89
N LEU A 121 -4.34 -3.96 -2.99
CA LEU A 121 -3.40 -3.94 -4.11
C LEU A 121 -2.00 -3.62 -3.59
N ALA A 122 -1.04 -4.48 -3.89
CA ALA A 122 0.36 -4.33 -3.53
C ALA A 122 1.23 -4.46 -4.77
N VAL A 123 2.24 -3.60 -4.92
CA VAL A 123 3.14 -3.58 -6.08
C VAL A 123 4.57 -3.85 -5.60
N ASP A 124 5.31 -4.66 -6.35
CA ASP A 124 6.76 -4.75 -6.23
C ASP A 124 7.41 -3.36 -6.48
N PRO A 125 8.29 -2.86 -5.61
CA PRO A 125 8.92 -1.54 -5.76
C PRO A 125 9.69 -1.31 -7.04
N LYS A 126 10.17 -2.37 -7.69
CA LYS A 126 10.83 -2.29 -9.01
C LYS A 126 9.85 -2.41 -10.18
N GLY A 127 8.56 -2.52 -9.88
CA GLY A 127 7.48 -2.57 -10.86
C GLY A 127 7.46 -3.85 -11.69
N ARG A 128 7.99 -4.97 -11.18
CA ARG A 128 8.07 -6.26 -11.90
C ARG A 128 6.82 -7.10 -11.73
N SER A 129 6.08 -6.91 -10.64
CA SER A 129 4.85 -7.64 -10.37
C SER A 129 3.89 -6.84 -9.50
N VAL A 130 2.63 -7.24 -9.54
CA VAL A 130 1.54 -6.68 -8.74
C VAL A 130 0.70 -7.81 -8.17
N MET A 131 0.31 -7.68 -6.91
CA MET A 131 -0.59 -8.57 -6.22
C MET A 131 -1.91 -7.86 -5.96
N ILE A 132 -3.02 -8.47 -6.37
CA ILE A 132 -4.37 -8.02 -6.09
C ILE A 132 -5.08 -9.06 -5.23
N SER A 133 -5.79 -8.60 -4.20
CA SER A 133 -6.39 -9.48 -3.20
C SER A 133 -7.83 -9.11 -2.87
N ALA A 134 -8.58 -10.14 -2.48
CA ALA A 134 -9.90 -10.01 -1.86
C ALA A 134 -9.76 -9.94 -0.33
N VAL A 135 -10.85 -9.67 0.38
CA VAL A 135 -10.85 -9.71 1.86
C VAL A 135 -10.67 -11.13 2.38
N GLU A 136 -11.07 -12.14 1.60
CA GLU A 136 -10.97 -13.55 1.98
C GLU A 136 -10.48 -14.38 0.79
N LYS A 137 -9.67 -15.40 1.11
CA LYS A 137 -9.25 -16.48 0.20
C LYS A 137 -8.38 -16.07 -0.98
N SER A 138 -8.88 -15.26 -1.88
CA SER A 138 -8.31 -15.09 -3.21
C SER A 138 -7.23 -14.00 -3.24
N LYS A 139 -6.09 -14.40 -3.77
CA LYS A 139 -4.91 -13.58 -4.07
C LYS A 139 -4.43 -13.95 -5.47
N LEU A 140 -4.21 -12.96 -6.31
CA LEU A 140 -3.70 -13.12 -7.68
C LEU A 140 -2.47 -12.24 -7.86
N VAL A 141 -1.45 -12.77 -8.51
CA VAL A 141 -0.22 -12.05 -8.83
C VAL A 141 -0.08 -11.97 -10.34
N TYR A 142 0.22 -10.78 -10.84
CA TYR A 142 0.50 -10.51 -12.24
C TYR A 142 1.94 -10.07 -12.39
N VAL A 143 2.63 -10.62 -13.39
CA VAL A 143 3.97 -10.18 -13.79
C VAL A 143 3.81 -9.04 -14.80
N LEU A 144 4.57 -7.98 -14.60
CA LEU A 144 4.56 -6.77 -15.40
C LEU A 144 5.86 -6.71 -16.20
N ASN A 145 5.74 -6.72 -17.53
CA ASN A 145 6.88 -6.75 -18.43
C ASN A 145 6.79 -5.65 -19.49
N ARG A 146 7.86 -5.52 -20.28
CA ARG A 146 7.88 -4.70 -21.50
C ARG A 146 8.12 -5.57 -22.71
N ASP A 147 7.42 -5.29 -23.80
CA ASP A 147 7.73 -5.87 -25.10
C ASP A 147 8.96 -5.19 -25.74
N ALA A 148 9.37 -5.67 -26.92
CA ALA A 148 10.49 -5.09 -27.68
C ALA A 148 10.23 -3.64 -28.14
N ALA A 149 8.96 -3.20 -28.18
CA ALA A 149 8.55 -1.85 -28.51
C ALA A 149 8.37 -0.96 -27.25
N ALA A 150 8.79 -1.44 -26.08
CA ALA A 150 8.69 -0.79 -24.78
C ALA A 150 7.25 -0.57 -24.27
N ASN A 151 6.25 -1.25 -24.84
CA ASN A 151 4.89 -1.24 -24.32
C ASN A 151 4.78 -2.14 -23.09
N LEU A 152 3.97 -1.71 -22.13
CA LEU A 152 3.64 -2.52 -20.95
C LEU A 152 2.82 -3.76 -21.37
N THR A 153 3.26 -4.93 -20.92
CA THR A 153 2.52 -6.19 -21.02
C THR A 153 2.25 -6.76 -19.63
N ILE A 154 1.12 -7.44 -19.49
CA ILE A 154 0.70 -8.10 -18.25
C ILE A 154 0.57 -9.60 -18.51
N SER A 155 1.08 -10.43 -17.60
CA SER A 155 0.99 -11.88 -17.73
C SER A 155 -0.40 -12.42 -17.37
N SER A 156 -0.63 -13.71 -17.63
CA SER A 156 -1.71 -14.44 -16.97
C SER A 156 -1.55 -14.38 -15.44
N PRO A 157 -2.67 -14.38 -14.69
CA PRO A 157 -2.62 -14.35 -13.22
C PRO A 157 -2.05 -15.65 -12.66
N LEU A 158 -1.20 -15.52 -11.64
CA LEU A 158 -0.73 -16.62 -10.80
C LEU A 158 -1.51 -16.62 -9.49
N GLU A 159 -2.02 -17.79 -9.11
CA GLU A 159 -2.89 -17.93 -7.94
C GLU A 159 -2.09 -18.17 -6.66
N ALA A 160 -2.44 -17.46 -5.59
CA ALA A 160 -1.89 -17.65 -4.25
C ALA A 160 -3.02 -17.86 -3.21
N HIS A 161 -4.05 -18.63 -3.57
CA HIS A 161 -5.27 -18.74 -2.78
C HIS A 161 -5.06 -19.46 -1.44
N ARG A 162 -5.74 -18.99 -0.39
CA ARG A 162 -5.77 -19.65 0.93
C ARG A 162 -7.19 -19.74 1.46
N ASN A 163 -7.81 -20.91 1.38
CA ASN A 163 -9.18 -21.09 1.87
C ASN A 163 -9.28 -20.79 3.37
N GLY A 164 -10.39 -20.17 3.80
CA GLY A 164 -10.66 -19.93 5.21
C GLY A 164 -9.75 -18.89 5.89
N ALA A 165 -9.05 -18.07 5.10
CA ALA A 165 -8.22 -16.98 5.63
C ALA A 165 -8.81 -15.62 5.29
N ILE A 166 -8.95 -14.78 6.32
CA ILE A 166 -9.25 -13.35 6.23
C ILE A 166 -7.94 -12.60 6.07
N ILE A 167 -7.88 -11.70 5.10
CA ILE A 167 -6.71 -10.90 4.76
C ILE A 167 -6.98 -9.47 5.22
N HIS A 168 -6.16 -8.97 6.14
CA HIS A 168 -6.32 -7.64 6.74
C HIS A 168 -5.60 -6.56 5.95
N ASP A 169 -4.39 -6.86 5.47
CA ASP A 169 -3.59 -5.93 4.68
C ASP A 169 -2.53 -6.69 3.87
N ILE A 170 -2.10 -6.09 2.76
CA ILE A 170 -1.01 -6.61 1.92
C ILE A 170 -0.05 -5.48 1.52
N VAL A 171 1.25 -5.81 1.43
CA VAL A 171 2.26 -4.86 0.97
C VAL A 171 3.33 -5.57 0.15
N GLY A 172 3.86 -4.89 -0.87
CA GLY A 172 5.06 -5.37 -1.57
C GLY A 172 6.28 -5.19 -0.66
N VAL A 173 7.27 -6.07 -0.76
CA VAL A 173 8.52 -5.97 0.01
C VAL A 173 9.64 -5.58 -0.94
N ASP A 174 10.44 -4.57 -0.56
CA ASP A 174 11.57 -4.13 -1.39
C ASP A 174 12.77 -5.05 -1.21
N VAL A 175 12.86 -6.08 -2.04
CA VAL A 175 13.96 -7.06 -2.04
C VAL A 175 15.02 -6.76 -3.11
N GLY A 176 15.08 -5.52 -3.59
CA GLY A 176 16.00 -5.16 -4.67
C GLY A 176 15.60 -5.85 -5.98
N PHE A 177 16.48 -6.72 -6.51
CA PHE A 177 16.26 -7.46 -7.75
C PHE A 177 16.08 -8.98 -7.53
N GLU A 178 16.05 -9.43 -6.28
CA GLU A 178 15.64 -10.80 -5.94
C GLU A 178 14.18 -11.06 -6.30
N ASN A 179 13.76 -12.33 -6.26
CA ASN A 179 12.38 -12.73 -6.54
C ASN A 179 11.37 -11.84 -5.78
N PRO A 180 10.38 -11.21 -6.47
CA PRO A 180 9.42 -10.33 -5.82
C PRO A 180 8.71 -11.00 -4.65
N LEU A 181 8.56 -10.25 -3.56
CA LEU A 181 7.98 -10.75 -2.32
C LEU A 181 6.82 -9.86 -1.88
N PHE A 182 5.74 -10.46 -1.43
CA PHE A 182 4.56 -9.79 -0.90
C PHE A 182 4.28 -10.27 0.52
N ALA A 183 4.08 -9.34 1.45
CA ALA A 183 3.69 -9.65 2.82
C ALA A 183 2.17 -9.45 2.99
N ALA A 184 1.53 -10.34 3.74
CA ALA A 184 0.11 -10.29 4.04
C ALA A 184 -0.14 -10.54 5.53
N LEU A 185 -1.08 -9.79 6.12
CA LEU A 185 -1.64 -10.08 7.44
C LEU A 185 -2.87 -10.97 7.29
N GLU A 186 -2.81 -12.19 7.81
CA GLU A 186 -3.87 -13.18 7.62
C GLU A 186 -4.32 -13.82 8.93
N VAL A 187 -5.62 -14.10 9.06
CA VAL A 187 -6.19 -14.87 10.17
C VAL A 187 -6.96 -16.05 9.60
N ASP A 188 -6.64 -17.25 10.07
CA ASP A 188 -7.38 -18.46 9.74
C ASP A 188 -8.58 -18.59 10.67
N TYR A 189 -9.78 -18.81 10.11
CA TYR A 189 -11.00 -18.98 10.88
C TYR A 189 -11.60 -20.39 10.76
N THR A 190 -10.96 -21.30 10.03
CA THR A 190 -11.48 -22.67 9.80
C THR A 190 -11.73 -23.44 11.09
N GLU A 191 -10.79 -23.36 12.05
CA GLU A 191 -10.95 -23.98 13.38
C GLU A 191 -12.00 -23.28 14.23
N SER A 192 -12.13 -21.96 14.08
CA SER A 192 -13.11 -21.17 14.83
C SER A 192 -14.55 -21.51 14.42
N ASP A 193 -14.80 -21.76 13.14
CA ASP A 193 -16.12 -22.18 12.64
C ASP A 193 -16.52 -23.58 13.11
N ALA A 194 -15.54 -24.43 13.40
CA ALA A 194 -15.74 -25.81 13.83
C ALA A 194 -15.87 -25.98 15.35
N ASP A 195 -15.63 -24.93 16.14
CA ASP A 195 -15.61 -24.97 17.61
C ASP A 195 -16.79 -24.20 18.25
N PRO A 196 -17.86 -24.91 18.70
CA PRO A 196 -18.98 -24.30 19.40
C PRO A 196 -18.62 -23.67 20.76
N THR A 197 -17.45 -24.00 21.34
CA THR A 197 -17.03 -23.47 22.65
C THR A 197 -16.43 -22.08 22.58
N GLY A 198 -15.99 -21.65 21.38
CA GLY A 198 -15.35 -20.37 21.14
C GLY A 198 -13.92 -20.26 21.67
N GLN A 199 -13.28 -21.37 22.06
CA GLN A 199 -11.88 -21.40 22.48
C GLN A 199 -10.94 -21.22 21.29
N ALA A 200 -11.23 -21.85 20.15
CA ALA A 200 -10.46 -21.69 18.92
C ALA A 200 -10.40 -20.22 18.47
N PHE A 201 -11.51 -19.49 18.55
CA PHE A 201 -11.55 -18.06 18.25
C PHE A 201 -10.66 -17.21 19.16
N ARG A 202 -10.56 -17.58 20.45
CA ARG A 202 -9.70 -16.88 21.42
C ARG A 202 -8.23 -17.17 21.18
N ASN A 203 -7.92 -18.39 20.74
CA ASN A 203 -6.55 -18.83 20.45
C ASN A 203 -6.11 -18.48 19.02
N ALA A 204 -7.02 -18.04 18.14
CA ALA A 204 -6.68 -17.67 16.77
C ALA A 204 -5.61 -16.57 16.73
N GLU A 205 -4.50 -16.90 16.08
CA GLU A 205 -3.36 -16.01 15.89
C GLU A 205 -3.43 -15.33 14.53
N LYS A 206 -2.97 -14.07 14.49
CA LYS A 206 -2.75 -13.37 13.23
C LYS A 206 -1.36 -13.71 12.73
N MET A 207 -1.27 -14.09 11.46
CA MET A 207 -0.04 -14.50 10.82
C MET A 207 0.46 -13.40 9.88
N LEU A 208 1.75 -13.10 9.94
CA LEU A 208 2.47 -12.39 8.90
C LEU A 208 3.01 -13.43 7.92
N THR A 209 2.50 -13.43 6.69
CA THR A 209 2.85 -14.42 5.66
C THR A 209 3.55 -13.74 4.50
N PHE A 210 4.70 -14.27 4.09
CA PHE A 210 5.42 -13.82 2.91
C PHE A 210 5.17 -14.76 1.73
N TYR A 211 4.74 -14.18 0.62
CA TYR A 211 4.51 -14.84 -0.67
C TYR A 211 5.60 -14.44 -1.64
N GLU A 212 6.37 -15.42 -2.11
CA GLU A 212 7.45 -15.22 -3.08
C GLU A 212 6.97 -15.59 -4.48
N LEU A 213 7.20 -14.70 -5.43
CA LEU A 213 7.02 -14.96 -6.84
C LEU A 213 8.34 -15.43 -7.43
N ASP A 214 8.44 -16.73 -7.72
CA ASP A 214 9.57 -17.27 -8.45
C ASP A 214 9.39 -16.95 -9.94
N LEU A 215 10.21 -16.03 -10.46
CA LEU A 215 10.15 -15.61 -11.86
C LEU A 215 10.67 -16.69 -12.83
N GLY A 216 11.52 -17.60 -12.37
CA GLY A 216 12.07 -18.69 -13.18
C GLY A 216 11.08 -19.84 -13.32
N LEU A 217 10.46 -20.25 -12.21
CA LEU A 217 9.46 -21.32 -12.18
C LEU A 217 8.03 -20.82 -12.46
N ASN A 218 7.82 -19.51 -12.53
CA ASN A 218 6.55 -18.85 -12.82
C ASN A 218 5.38 -19.33 -11.94
N HIS A 219 5.62 -19.38 -10.62
CA HIS A 219 4.60 -19.71 -9.63
C HIS A 219 4.83 -18.92 -8.33
N VAL A 220 3.77 -18.78 -7.53
CA VAL A 220 3.82 -18.09 -6.25
C VAL A 220 3.84 -19.12 -5.13
N VAL A 221 4.80 -18.99 -4.22
CA VAL A 221 5.02 -19.91 -3.08
C VAL A 221 4.84 -19.15 -1.77
N ARG A 222 4.31 -19.81 -0.75
CA ARG A 222 4.31 -19.27 0.61
C ARG A 222 5.67 -19.55 1.25
N LYS A 223 6.57 -18.56 1.23
CA LYS A 223 7.96 -18.70 1.70
C LYS A 223 8.01 -18.90 3.21
N SER A 224 7.40 -17.99 3.96
CA SER A 224 7.38 -18.02 5.42
C SER A 224 6.04 -17.54 5.97
N SER A 225 5.70 -17.97 7.18
CA SER A 225 4.48 -17.58 7.86
C SER A 225 4.69 -17.66 9.35
N GLU A 226 4.62 -16.51 10.02
CA GLU A 226 4.91 -16.40 11.45
C GLU A 226 3.80 -15.68 12.21
N PRO A 227 3.55 -16.03 13.47
CA PRO A 227 2.58 -15.33 14.28
C PRO A 227 3.05 -13.91 14.59
N THR A 228 2.13 -12.97 14.49
CA THR A 228 2.30 -11.56 14.86
C THR A 228 1.24 -11.15 15.88
N ASP A 229 1.28 -9.90 16.30
CA ASP A 229 0.27 -9.38 17.24
C ASP A 229 -1.14 -9.48 16.62
N ARG A 230 -2.08 -10.04 17.38
CA ARG A 230 -3.47 -10.19 16.97
C ARG A 230 -4.12 -8.86 16.57
N ARG A 231 -3.66 -7.75 17.15
CA ARG A 231 -4.17 -6.40 16.92
C ARG A 231 -3.41 -5.65 15.81
N ALA A 232 -2.54 -6.32 15.05
CA ALA A 232 -1.90 -5.74 13.87
C ALA A 232 -2.93 -5.35 12.81
N ASN A 233 -2.84 -4.13 12.28
CA ASN A 233 -3.85 -3.60 11.36
C ASN A 233 -3.30 -3.06 10.03
N LEU A 234 -2.01 -2.68 9.98
CA LEU A 234 -1.39 -2.07 8.80
C LEU A 234 0.05 -2.54 8.62
N LEU A 235 0.46 -2.78 7.39
CA LEU A 235 1.83 -3.05 6.97
C LEU A 235 2.42 -1.85 6.23
N VAL A 236 3.70 -1.58 6.47
CA VAL A 236 4.44 -0.54 5.76
C VAL A 236 5.72 -1.12 5.19
N GLN A 237 5.93 -0.93 3.89
CA GLN A 237 7.12 -1.37 3.19
C GLN A 237 8.37 -0.65 3.70
N VAL A 238 9.41 -1.41 4.05
CA VAL A 238 10.74 -0.86 4.33
C VAL A 238 11.59 -0.94 3.05
N PRO A 239 12.25 0.16 2.63
CA PRO A 239 13.17 0.13 1.49
C PRO A 239 14.27 -0.91 1.66
N GLY A 240 14.68 -1.52 0.56
CA GLY A 240 15.68 -2.57 0.57
C GLY A 240 16.40 -2.77 -0.76
N GLY A 241 17.36 -3.68 -0.72
CA GLY A 241 18.24 -4.00 -1.84
C GLY A 241 19.31 -2.94 -2.12
N GLN A 242 20.18 -3.27 -3.08
CA GLN A 242 21.21 -2.35 -3.53
C GLN A 242 20.66 -1.28 -4.49
N SER A 243 21.12 -0.06 -4.28
CA SER A 243 20.89 1.05 -5.18
C SER A 243 21.63 0.82 -6.50
N ALA A 244 20.88 0.71 -7.59
CA ALA A 244 21.43 0.56 -8.95
C ALA A 244 22.37 1.72 -9.37
N THR A 245 22.36 2.84 -8.64
CA THR A 245 23.13 4.06 -9.00
C THR A 245 24.35 4.31 -8.13
N THR A 246 24.39 3.77 -6.91
CA THR A 246 25.44 4.09 -5.94
C THR A 246 26.16 2.86 -5.39
N ASN A 247 25.73 1.64 -5.76
CA ASN A 247 26.15 0.37 -5.16
C ASN A 247 26.02 0.33 -3.63
N ALA A 248 25.41 1.34 -3.00
CA ALA A 248 25.09 1.39 -1.60
C ALA A 248 23.73 0.70 -1.35
N PHE A 249 23.58 0.07 -0.19
CA PHE A 249 22.30 -0.47 0.23
C PHE A 249 21.31 0.66 0.51
N ASP A 250 20.13 0.58 -0.10
CA ASP A 250 19.08 1.59 0.06
C ASP A 250 18.36 1.45 1.42
N GLY A 251 18.43 0.26 2.02
CA GLY A 251 17.84 -0.06 3.31
C GLY A 251 17.85 -1.57 3.59
N PRO A 252 17.36 -1.99 4.77
CA PRO A 252 17.44 -3.37 5.26
C PRO A 252 16.33 -4.30 4.75
N SER A 253 15.43 -3.83 3.86
CA SER A 253 14.22 -4.56 3.48
C SER A 253 13.31 -4.90 4.67
N GLY A 254 12.27 -5.69 4.43
CA GLY A 254 11.28 -6.11 5.43
C GLY A 254 10.06 -5.21 5.50
N VAL A 255 9.32 -5.34 6.60
CA VAL A 255 8.04 -4.65 6.81
C VAL A 255 7.93 -4.10 8.23
N LEU A 256 7.30 -2.93 8.37
CA LEU A 256 6.78 -2.48 9.65
C LEU A 256 5.36 -3.02 9.81
N VAL A 257 5.11 -3.72 10.91
CA VAL A 257 3.80 -4.16 11.34
C VAL A 257 3.30 -3.16 12.38
N CYS A 258 2.26 -2.41 12.03
CA CYS A 258 1.59 -1.51 12.96
C CYS A 258 0.56 -2.31 13.76
N CYS A 259 0.70 -2.25 15.08
CA CYS A 259 -0.17 -2.91 16.04
C CYS A 259 -0.75 -1.87 17.00
N GLU A 260 -1.69 -2.29 17.84
CA GLU A 260 -2.15 -1.46 18.95
C GLU A 260 -1.02 -1.20 19.94
N ASP A 261 -0.76 0.07 20.23
CA ASP A 261 0.24 0.62 21.14
C ASP A 261 1.71 0.40 20.78
N HIS A 262 2.04 -0.30 19.70
CA HIS A 262 3.42 -0.53 19.32
C HIS A 262 3.59 -0.82 17.83
N ILE A 263 4.82 -0.62 17.35
CA ILE A 263 5.23 -0.90 15.98
C ILE A 263 6.31 -1.99 16.04
N ILE A 264 6.22 -2.97 15.16
CA ILE A 264 7.20 -4.06 15.05
C ILE A 264 7.87 -3.98 13.68
N TYR A 265 9.18 -3.85 13.64
CA TYR A 265 9.95 -4.12 12.44
C TYR A 265 10.19 -5.63 12.32
N ARG A 266 9.78 -6.22 11.20
CA ARG A 266 10.01 -7.61 10.84
C ARG A 266 10.92 -7.70 9.61
N PRO A 267 12.13 -8.28 9.73
CA PRO A 267 12.99 -8.56 8.59
C PRO A 267 12.39 -9.69 7.73
N VAL A 268 12.87 -9.82 6.49
CA VAL A 268 12.41 -10.87 5.56
C VAL A 268 12.90 -12.26 5.99
N ASP A 269 14.19 -12.36 6.34
CA ASP A 269 14.83 -13.62 6.73
C ASP A 269 15.36 -13.49 8.17
N LEU A 270 14.82 -14.28 9.09
CA LEU A 270 15.20 -14.27 10.50
C LEU A 270 16.46 -15.12 10.76
N ASP A 271 16.74 -16.10 9.90
CA ASP A 271 17.87 -17.01 10.04
C ASP A 271 19.24 -16.34 9.80
N GLY A 272 19.26 -15.14 9.19
CA GLY A 272 20.47 -14.35 8.94
C GLY A 272 21.00 -13.56 10.14
N GLY A 273 20.43 -13.76 11.34
CA GLY A 273 20.79 -13.00 12.56
C GLY A 273 20.10 -11.64 12.68
N ALA A 274 19.16 -11.33 11.77
CA ALA A 274 18.35 -10.13 11.84
C ALA A 274 17.28 -10.26 12.94
N ALA A 275 17.30 -9.35 13.90
CA ALA A 275 16.34 -9.34 15.01
C ALA A 275 15.11 -8.48 14.68
N SER A 276 13.96 -8.89 15.20
CA SER A 276 12.75 -8.06 15.17
C SER A 276 12.83 -6.98 16.24
N HIS A 277 12.47 -5.75 15.89
CA HIS A 277 12.50 -4.61 16.80
C HIS A 277 11.08 -4.16 17.13
N ARG A 278 10.78 -3.99 18.41
CA ARG A 278 9.45 -3.54 18.88
C ARG A 278 9.61 -2.22 19.64
N VAL A 279 8.86 -1.21 19.23
CA VAL A 279 8.87 0.12 19.88
C VAL A 279 7.44 0.55 20.18
N PRO A 280 7.14 0.98 21.42
CA PRO A 280 5.81 1.49 21.78
C PRO A 280 5.51 2.82 21.08
N ILE A 281 4.24 3.08 20.79
CA ILE A 281 3.77 4.36 20.25
C ILE A 281 3.68 5.36 21.41
N PRO A 282 4.34 6.53 21.32
CA PRO A 282 4.23 7.56 22.36
C PRO A 282 2.78 8.01 22.55
N ARG A 283 2.33 8.14 23.79
CA ARG A 283 0.97 8.64 24.12
C ARG A 283 1.01 10.11 24.53
N ARG A 284 -0.06 10.85 24.22
CA ARG A 284 -0.23 12.25 24.69
C ARG A 284 -0.38 12.27 26.20
N ARG A 285 0.39 13.13 26.88
CA ARG A 285 0.17 13.41 28.30
C ARG A 285 -1.04 14.33 28.45
N THR A 286 -2.15 13.81 28.94
CA THR A 286 -3.36 14.59 29.18
C THR A 286 -3.48 14.96 30.67
N PRO A 287 -3.85 16.22 31.02
CA PRO A 287 -3.96 16.65 32.42
C PRO A 287 -5.03 15.91 33.22
N TRP A 288 -6.03 15.35 32.56
CA TRP A 288 -7.12 14.61 33.19
C TRP A 288 -6.90 13.10 33.25
N GLY A 289 -5.69 12.62 32.90
CA GLY A 289 -5.40 11.18 32.86
C GLY A 289 -6.34 10.47 31.91
N GLY A 290 -6.28 10.85 30.62
CA GLY A 290 -7.11 10.30 29.55
C GLY A 290 -7.11 8.77 29.54
N ASP A 291 -8.06 8.18 28.82
CA ASP A 291 -8.37 6.75 28.88
C ASP A 291 -7.13 5.84 28.72
N GLU A 292 -6.52 5.45 29.85
CA GLU A 292 -5.29 4.66 29.88
C GLU A 292 -5.51 3.25 29.32
N ASP A 293 -6.75 2.78 29.40
CA ASP A 293 -7.18 1.45 28.94
C ASP A 293 -7.39 1.39 27.42
N ARG A 294 -7.64 2.52 26.77
CA ARG A 294 -7.78 2.59 25.31
C ARG A 294 -6.42 2.58 24.63
N GLY A 295 -6.15 1.57 23.82
CA GLY A 295 -4.95 1.53 23.01
C GLY A 295 -5.02 2.43 21.77
N LEU A 296 -3.85 2.66 21.18
CA LEU A 296 -3.66 3.56 20.05
C LEU A 296 -3.22 2.77 18.81
N ILE A 297 -3.91 2.94 17.68
CA ILE A 297 -3.53 2.33 16.40
C ILE A 297 -3.04 3.36 15.39
N ILE A 298 -2.27 2.89 14.41
CA ILE A 298 -1.86 3.67 13.23
C ILE A 298 -2.89 3.46 12.13
N THR A 299 -3.44 4.53 11.57
CA THR A 299 -4.49 4.49 10.53
C THR A 299 -3.96 4.75 9.12
N SER A 300 -2.90 5.55 8.99
CA SER A 300 -2.28 5.87 7.71
C SER A 300 -0.76 5.92 7.84
N ALA A 301 -0.07 5.58 6.76
CA ALA A 301 1.39 5.55 6.73
C ALA A 301 1.91 5.99 5.37
N VAL A 302 3.08 6.63 5.38
CA VAL A 302 3.84 6.94 4.17
C VAL A 302 5.32 6.75 4.41
N MET A 303 5.98 6.09 3.47
CA MET A 303 7.44 5.96 3.42
C MET A 303 8.00 7.00 2.46
N HIS A 304 9.01 7.76 2.90
CA HIS A 304 9.75 8.68 2.03
C HIS A 304 11.21 8.26 1.93
N LYS A 305 11.63 7.97 0.70
CA LYS A 305 13.01 7.64 0.35
C LYS A 305 13.71 8.85 -0.24
N MET A 306 14.81 9.23 0.39
CA MET A 306 15.78 10.21 -0.09
C MET A 306 17.04 9.48 -0.57
N LYS A 307 18.00 10.22 -1.14
CA LYS A 307 19.27 9.61 -1.56
C LYS A 307 20.07 9.19 -0.32
N GLY A 308 20.17 7.88 -0.08
CA GLY A 308 20.94 7.30 1.03
C GLY A 308 20.27 7.38 2.41
N ALA A 309 19.01 7.80 2.49
CA ALA A 309 18.26 7.83 3.74
C ALA A 309 16.77 7.66 3.47
N PHE A 310 16.02 7.14 4.44
CA PHE A 310 14.58 7.05 4.38
C PHE A 310 13.98 7.27 5.77
N PHE A 311 12.70 7.62 5.81
CA PHE A 311 11.92 7.69 7.04
C PHE A 311 10.45 7.42 6.74
N PHE A 312 9.69 7.17 7.79
CA PHE A 312 8.24 6.97 7.71
C PHE A 312 7.54 8.07 8.46
N LEU A 313 6.37 8.48 7.98
CA LEU A 313 5.38 9.17 8.79
C LEU A 313 4.21 8.22 8.99
N LEU A 314 3.93 7.90 10.25
CA LEU A 314 2.81 7.06 10.66
C LEU A 314 1.81 7.92 11.41
N GLN A 315 0.55 7.93 11.00
CA GLN A 315 -0.52 8.69 11.65
C GLN A 315 -1.34 7.80 12.56
N SER A 316 -1.57 8.25 13.78
CA SER A 316 -2.51 7.59 14.71
C SER A 316 -3.98 7.97 14.45
N GLU A 317 -4.91 7.21 15.04
CA GLU A 317 -6.35 7.50 15.00
C GLU A 317 -6.75 8.88 15.56
N ILE A 318 -5.89 9.53 16.35
CA ILE A 318 -6.11 10.89 16.90
C ILE A 318 -5.41 11.99 16.09
N GLY A 319 -4.81 11.64 14.95
CA GLY A 319 -4.17 12.58 14.02
C GLY A 319 -2.70 12.88 14.28
N ASP A 320 -2.07 12.29 15.30
CA ASP A 320 -0.64 12.48 15.55
C ASP A 320 0.21 11.74 14.52
N LEU A 321 1.13 12.47 13.90
CA LEU A 321 2.17 11.97 13.02
C LEU A 321 3.42 11.62 13.83
N TYR A 322 3.88 10.39 13.67
CA TYR A 322 5.14 9.90 14.21
C TYR A 322 6.14 9.73 13.08
N LYS A 323 7.30 10.36 13.20
CA LYS A 323 8.45 10.08 12.38
C LYS A 323 9.14 8.82 12.91
N VAL A 324 9.14 7.77 12.10
CA VAL A 324 9.87 6.52 12.40
C VAL A 324 11.13 6.47 11.55
N THR A 325 12.24 6.14 12.19
CA THR A 325 13.55 5.96 11.56
C THR A 325 14.16 4.64 11.99
N LEU A 326 14.81 3.96 11.06
CA LEU A 326 15.57 2.73 11.32
C LEU A 326 17.04 3.05 11.19
N GLU A 327 17.80 2.80 12.25
CA GLU A 327 19.26 2.78 12.19
C GLU A 327 19.68 1.37 11.78
N HIS A 328 20.42 1.24 10.68
CA HIS A 328 20.84 -0.04 10.15
C HIS A 328 22.31 0.02 9.71
N GLU A 329 22.96 -1.13 9.76
CA GLU A 329 24.24 -1.38 9.09
C GLU A 329 23.99 -2.46 8.04
N ASP A 330 24.18 -2.08 6.77
CA ASP A 330 23.82 -2.91 5.62
C ASP A 330 22.36 -3.39 5.71
N GLU A 331 22.14 -4.70 5.82
CA GLU A 331 20.82 -5.34 5.91
C GLU A 331 20.33 -5.52 7.36
N ILE A 332 21.16 -5.22 8.37
CA ILE A 332 20.85 -5.48 9.78
C ILE A 332 20.39 -4.19 10.47
N VAL A 333 19.15 -4.19 10.96
CA VAL A 333 18.63 -3.10 11.79
C VAL A 333 19.19 -3.17 13.21
N LYS A 334 19.76 -2.07 13.69
CA LYS A 334 20.28 -1.90 15.04
C LYS A 334 19.25 -1.32 16.00
N SER A 335 18.53 -0.30 15.56
CA SER A 335 17.56 0.39 16.41
C SER A 335 16.41 0.95 15.57
N MET A 336 15.23 1.01 16.19
CA MET A 336 14.07 1.71 15.65
C MET A 336 13.73 2.86 16.60
N THR A 337 13.60 4.07 16.06
CA THR A 337 13.25 5.27 16.82
C THR A 337 11.92 5.81 16.33
N VAL A 338 11.00 6.07 17.26
CA VAL A 338 9.69 6.68 17.00
C VAL A 338 9.67 8.04 17.69
N LYS A 339 9.48 9.11 16.92
CA LYS A 339 9.45 10.48 17.43
C LYS A 339 8.19 11.20 16.97
N TYR A 340 7.54 11.92 17.87
CA TYR A 340 6.45 12.83 17.49
C TYR A 340 6.95 13.85 16.44
N PHE A 341 6.17 14.00 15.36
CA PHE A 341 6.46 14.93 14.27
C PHE A 341 5.53 16.14 14.34
N ASP A 342 4.23 15.93 14.16
CA ASP A 342 3.21 16.98 14.19
C ASP A 342 1.80 16.35 14.35
N THR A 343 0.75 17.17 14.41
CA THR A 343 -0.65 16.72 14.40
C THR A 343 -1.39 17.29 13.20
N VAL A 344 -2.05 16.43 12.43
CA VAL A 344 -2.92 16.81 11.29
C VAL A 344 -4.26 16.06 11.38
N PRO A 345 -5.31 16.48 10.67
CA PRO A 345 -6.57 15.73 10.61
C PRO A 345 -6.33 14.27 10.17
N THR A 346 -7.09 13.34 10.74
CA THR A 346 -7.02 11.92 10.40
C THR A 346 -7.19 11.72 8.89
N ALA A 347 -6.24 11.05 8.27
CA ALA A 347 -6.14 10.93 6.82
C ALA A 347 -6.41 9.50 6.35
N THR A 348 -7.06 9.37 5.19
CA THR A 348 -7.13 8.12 4.44
C THR A 348 -5.80 7.82 3.75
N SER A 349 -5.07 8.85 3.34
CA SER A 349 -3.77 8.71 2.67
C SER A 349 -2.87 9.89 2.94
N LEU A 350 -1.58 9.59 3.16
CA LEU A 350 -0.51 10.55 3.28
C LEU A 350 0.42 10.45 2.08
N CYS A 351 0.84 11.59 1.53
CA CYS A 351 1.62 11.66 0.30
C CYS A 351 2.76 12.67 0.48
N ILE A 352 4.01 12.19 0.53
CA ILE A 352 5.19 13.06 0.64
C ILE A 352 5.78 13.29 -0.76
N LEU A 353 5.87 14.56 -1.15
CA LEU A 353 6.47 14.99 -2.39
C LEU A 353 7.96 15.34 -2.19
N LYS A 354 8.77 15.06 -3.21
CA LYS A 354 10.21 15.39 -3.28
C LYS A 354 10.48 16.89 -3.20
N SER A 355 9.49 17.72 -3.52
CA SER A 355 9.54 19.18 -3.36
C SER A 355 9.42 19.64 -1.90
N GLY A 356 9.25 18.72 -0.93
CA GLY A 356 9.16 19.04 0.50
C GLY A 356 7.74 19.34 0.99
N PHE A 357 6.72 18.88 0.28
CA PHE A 357 5.32 19.04 0.66
C PHE A 357 4.73 17.72 1.15
N LEU A 358 3.84 17.81 2.15
CA LEU A 358 3.01 16.71 2.62
C LEU A 358 1.56 16.99 2.20
N PHE A 359 1.00 16.11 1.38
CA PHE A 359 -0.42 16.10 1.07
C PHE A 359 -1.15 15.14 2.01
N VAL A 360 -2.20 15.65 2.66
CA VAL A 360 -3.00 14.93 3.67
C VAL A 360 -4.43 14.83 3.13
N ALA A 361 -4.83 13.63 2.71
CA ALA A 361 -6.20 13.37 2.30
C ALA A 361 -7.04 13.02 3.53
N ALA A 362 -7.72 14.01 4.12
CA ALA A 362 -8.53 13.81 5.33
C ALA A 362 -9.69 12.82 5.11
N GLU A 363 -9.99 11.99 6.10
CA GLU A 363 -11.12 11.03 6.07
C GLU A 363 -12.48 11.72 6.14
N GLY A 364 -12.52 12.90 6.74
CA GLY A 364 -13.69 13.75 6.82
C GLY A 364 -13.28 15.21 6.99
N GLY A 365 -14.11 16.12 6.50
CA GLY A 365 -13.86 17.55 6.59
C GLY A 365 -13.09 18.12 5.40
N ASN A 366 -12.47 19.28 5.62
CA ASN A 366 -12.67 20.43 4.75
C ASN A 366 -11.98 20.32 3.38
N GLN A 367 -12.85 20.11 2.38
CA GLN A 367 -12.68 20.25 0.93
C GLN A 367 -11.82 21.44 0.51
#